data_AF-A0A6P6XA22-F1
#
_entry.id   AF-A0A6P6XA22-F1
#
_cell.length_a   1.000
_cell.length_b   1.000
_cell.length_c   1.000
_cell.angle_alpha   90.00
_cell.angle_beta   90.00
_cell.angle_gamma   90.00
#
_symmetry.space_group_name_H-M   'P 1'
#
loop_
_entity.id
_entity.type
_entity.pdbx_description
1 polymer ?
#
loop_
_entity_poly.entity_id
_entity_poly.type
_entity_poly.pdbx_seq_one_letter_code
_entity_poly.pdbx_strand_id
1 'polypeptide(L)'
;MVFFYITQDTQRHPLLPELKSGGFRISGKVCSQCSVLDPLIGELTVEASGIPIQSIDIHLLRVESILIGDKIATETTSIQTTQVADGDVCRGLTLPIYVILPRLLTCPTIFAGPFSIEFKTTIVITFKSEQTKKHPKYDPKTPRSYMAMESVPLELVRKK
;
A
#
# COMPACT_ATOMS: atom_id res chain seq x y z
N MET A 1 -0.10 12.62 -10.20
CA MET A 1 -0.15 11.15 -10.01
C MET A 1 1.25 10.62 -10.22
N VAL A 2 1.60 9.55 -9.52
CA VAL A 2 2.89 8.87 -9.65
C VAL A 2 2.66 7.43 -10.07
N PHE A 3 3.55 6.92 -10.92
CA PHE A 3 3.51 5.55 -11.42
C PHE A 3 4.19 4.61 -10.44
N PHE A 4 3.69 3.39 -10.35
CA PHE A 4 4.30 2.32 -9.57
C PHE A 4 4.25 1.01 -10.33
N TYR A 5 5.17 0.11 -9.96
CA TYR A 5 5.21 -1.26 -10.45
C TYR A 5 5.41 -2.19 -9.26
N ILE A 6 4.68 -3.31 -9.26
CA ILE A 6 4.88 -4.38 -8.28
C ILE A 6 5.31 -5.61 -9.04
N THR A 7 6.56 -6.01 -8.82
CA THR A 7 7.22 -7.15 -9.45
C THR A 7 8.01 -7.88 -8.37
N GLN A 8 8.67 -8.99 -8.71
CA GLN A 8 9.50 -9.71 -7.73
C GLN A 8 10.72 -8.91 -7.29
N ASP A 9 11.34 -8.17 -8.21
CA ASP A 9 12.52 -7.35 -7.98
C ASP A 9 12.25 -6.10 -7.16
N THR A 10 11.00 -5.64 -7.07
CA THR A 10 10.64 -4.52 -6.18
C THR A 10 10.41 -4.95 -4.72
N GLN A 11 10.41 -6.25 -4.43
CA GLN A 11 10.17 -6.75 -3.07
C GLN A 11 11.44 -6.90 -2.26
N ARG A 12 11.35 -6.60 -0.96
CA ARG A 12 12.48 -6.72 0.00
C ARG A 12 12.69 -8.14 0.50
N HIS A 13 11.83 -9.07 0.11
CA HIS A 13 11.84 -10.47 0.52
C HIS A 13 11.50 -11.36 -0.69
N PRO A 14 11.96 -12.61 -0.71
CA PRO A 14 11.61 -13.53 -1.79
C PRO A 14 10.10 -13.83 -1.75
N LEU A 15 9.45 -13.71 -2.91
CA LEU A 15 8.09 -14.17 -3.11
C LEU A 15 8.02 -15.68 -3.38
N LEU A 16 6.79 -16.20 -3.45
CA LEU A 16 6.50 -17.60 -3.81
C LEU A 16 7.24 -18.02 -5.11
N PRO A 17 7.95 -19.17 -5.12
CA PRO A 17 8.74 -19.62 -6.26
C PRO A 17 7.96 -19.74 -7.57
N GLU A 18 6.67 -20.08 -7.49
CA GLU A 18 5.78 -20.26 -8.65
C GLU A 18 5.54 -18.94 -9.40
N LEU A 19 5.71 -17.79 -8.74
CA LEU A 19 5.71 -16.50 -9.42
C LEU A 19 6.95 -16.35 -10.32
N LYS A 20 8.11 -16.96 -9.98
CA LYS A 20 9.33 -16.83 -10.79
C LYS A 20 9.16 -17.47 -12.17
N SER A 21 8.45 -18.60 -12.24
CA SER A 21 8.19 -19.30 -13.50
C SER A 21 6.96 -18.75 -14.23
N GLY A 22 5.88 -18.44 -13.51
CA GLY A 22 4.62 -17.97 -14.10
C GLY A 22 4.51 -16.44 -14.29
N GLY A 23 5.53 -15.69 -13.89
CA GLY A 23 5.59 -14.23 -13.96
C GLY A 23 4.79 -13.54 -12.85
N PHE A 24 5.16 -12.29 -12.57
CA PHE A 24 4.40 -11.40 -11.68
C PHE A 24 4.69 -9.95 -12.03
N ARG A 25 3.65 -9.22 -12.42
CA ARG A 25 3.74 -7.79 -12.70
C ARG A 25 2.39 -7.12 -12.51
N ILE A 26 2.38 -6.06 -11.71
CA ILE A 26 1.28 -5.11 -11.60
C ILE A 26 1.82 -3.74 -11.96
N SER A 27 1.03 -2.99 -12.73
CA SER A 27 1.31 -1.61 -13.09
C SER A 27 0.21 -0.72 -12.54
N GLY A 28 0.49 0.55 -12.28
CA GLY A 28 -0.55 1.47 -11.86
C GLY A 28 -0.05 2.89 -11.66
N LYS A 29 -0.98 3.76 -11.31
CA LYS A 29 -0.71 5.12 -10.87
C LYS A 29 -1.63 5.51 -9.75
N VAL A 30 -1.14 6.27 -8.79
CA VAL A 30 -1.93 6.79 -7.66
C VAL A 30 -1.57 8.25 -7.41
N CYS A 31 -2.48 9.04 -6.86
CA CYS A 31 -2.12 10.39 -6.43
C CYS A 31 -1.11 10.34 -5.28
N SER A 32 -0.04 11.12 -5.41
CA SER A 32 0.95 11.36 -4.35
C SER A 32 0.63 12.61 -3.53
N GLN A 33 -0.43 13.34 -3.92
CA GLN A 33 -0.92 14.51 -3.24
C GLN A 33 -2.44 14.61 -3.45
N CYS A 34 -3.20 14.82 -2.39
CA CYS A 34 -4.63 15.13 -2.48
C CYS A 34 -5.10 15.98 -1.28
N SER A 35 -6.28 16.61 -1.41
CA SER A 35 -6.85 17.30 -0.27
C SER A 35 -7.34 16.31 0.79
N VAL A 36 -7.27 16.69 2.07
CA VAL A 36 -7.89 15.94 3.17
C VAL A 36 -9.39 15.69 2.99
N LEU A 37 -10.07 16.46 2.14
CA LEU A 37 -11.50 16.32 1.83
C LEU A 37 -11.77 15.50 0.56
N ASP A 38 -10.75 15.30 -0.27
CA ASP A 38 -10.87 14.60 -1.54
C ASP A 38 -10.50 13.12 -1.36
N PRO A 39 -11.08 12.23 -2.16
CA PRO A 39 -10.65 10.83 -2.18
C PRO A 39 -9.21 10.72 -2.70
N LEU A 40 -8.52 9.67 -2.26
CA LEU A 40 -7.32 9.17 -2.93
C LEU A 40 -7.77 8.48 -4.23
N ILE A 41 -7.20 8.91 -5.36
CA ILE A 41 -7.57 8.44 -6.70
C ILE A 41 -6.36 7.80 -7.38
N GLY A 42 -6.60 6.73 -8.13
CA GLY A 42 -5.62 6.07 -8.97
C GLY A 42 -6.24 4.95 -9.79
N GLU A 43 -5.38 4.12 -10.36
CA GLU A 43 -5.76 2.90 -11.07
C GLU A 43 -4.60 1.91 -10.99
N LEU A 44 -4.92 0.63 -11.12
CA LEU A 44 -3.93 -0.44 -11.24
C LEU A 44 -4.41 -1.51 -12.21
N THR A 45 -3.47 -2.20 -12.84
CA THR A 45 -3.75 -3.32 -13.74
C THR A 45 -2.84 -4.48 -13.35
N VAL A 46 -3.43 -5.66 -13.18
CA VAL A 46 -2.67 -6.90 -13.07
C VAL A 46 -2.23 -7.31 -14.47
N GLU A 47 -0.96 -7.13 -14.80
CA GLU A 47 -0.42 -7.50 -16.13
C GLU A 47 -0.18 -9.01 -16.21
N ALA A 48 0.45 -9.57 -15.17
CA ALA A 48 0.78 -10.98 -15.10
C ALA A 48 0.80 -11.46 -13.64
N SER A 49 0.32 -12.69 -13.41
CA SER A 49 0.50 -13.39 -12.14
C SER A 49 0.40 -14.90 -12.34
N GLY A 50 1.49 -15.61 -12.05
CA GLY A 50 1.58 -17.07 -12.10
C GLY A 50 0.81 -17.80 -11.01
N ILE A 51 0.39 -17.07 -9.97
CA ILE A 51 -0.42 -17.59 -8.85
C ILE A 51 -1.72 -16.79 -8.77
N PRO A 52 -2.85 -17.39 -8.37
CA PRO A 52 -4.06 -16.64 -8.10
C PRO A 52 -3.85 -15.54 -7.06
N ILE A 53 -4.31 -14.33 -7.36
CA ILE A 53 -4.35 -13.24 -6.39
C ILE A 53 -5.59 -13.50 -5.50
N GLN A 54 -5.48 -13.31 -4.20
CA GLN A 54 -6.59 -13.45 -3.26
C GLN A 54 -7.27 -12.10 -3.03
N SER A 55 -6.48 -11.06 -2.81
CA SER A 55 -6.99 -9.70 -2.61
C SER A 55 -5.98 -8.67 -3.09
N ILE A 56 -6.49 -7.49 -3.41
CA ILE A 56 -5.72 -6.27 -3.56
C ILE A 56 -6.27 -5.26 -2.57
N ASP A 57 -5.42 -4.78 -1.68
CA ASP A 57 -5.78 -3.90 -0.58
C ASP A 57 -4.97 -2.60 -0.67
N ILE A 58 -5.61 -1.47 -0.38
CA ILE A 58 -4.99 -0.15 -0.27
C ILE A 58 -4.92 0.21 1.21
N HIS A 59 -3.71 0.30 1.74
CA HIS A 59 -3.46 0.72 3.12
C HIS A 59 -3.08 2.19 3.16
N LEU A 60 -3.80 2.97 3.95
CA LEU A 60 -3.41 4.33 4.31
C LEU A 60 -2.65 4.27 5.64
N LEU A 61 -1.39 4.66 5.59
CA LEU A 61 -0.50 4.69 6.74
C LEU A 61 -0.27 6.14 7.18
N ARG A 62 -0.36 6.39 8.48
CA ARG A 62 0.09 7.62 9.13
C ARG A 62 1.47 7.37 9.72
N VAL A 63 2.41 8.27 9.43
CA VAL A 63 3.79 8.22 9.91
C VAL A 63 4.02 9.44 10.78
N GLU A 64 4.29 9.22 12.06
CA GLU A 64 4.53 10.28 13.03
C GLU A 64 5.97 10.20 13.49
N SER A 65 6.68 11.31 13.43
CA SER A 65 8.07 11.37 13.86
C SER A 65 8.27 12.50 14.87
N ILE A 66 9.06 12.25 15.90
CA ILE A 66 9.48 13.24 16.90
C ILE A 66 11.00 13.21 17.09
N LEU A 67 11.60 14.37 17.32
CA LEU A 67 13.00 14.54 17.67
C LEU A 67 13.17 14.45 19.20
N ILE A 68 13.98 13.49 19.65
CA ILE A 68 14.32 13.26 21.05
C ILE A 68 15.83 13.39 21.21
N GLY A 69 16.28 14.57 21.66
CA GLY A 69 17.71 14.92 21.63
C GLY A 69 18.19 14.98 20.18
N ASP A 70 19.18 14.17 19.84
CA ASP A 70 19.74 14.07 18.47
C ASP A 70 19.19 12.88 17.66
N LYS A 71 18.15 12.21 18.16
CA LYS A 71 17.56 11.01 17.52
C LYS A 71 16.12 11.27 17.09
N ILE A 72 15.72 10.71 15.95
CA ILE A 72 14.33 10.72 15.49
C ILE A 72 13.68 9.40 15.89
N ALA A 73 12.57 9.48 16.62
CA ALA A 73 11.68 8.35 16.87
C ALA A 73 10.50 8.44 15.89
N THR A 74 10.25 7.36 15.14
CA THR A 74 9.19 7.29 14.13
C THR A 74 8.25 6.13 14.42
N GLU A 75 6.95 6.42 14.43
CA GLU A 75 5.86 5.45 14.49
C GLU A 75 5.09 5.43 13.17
N THR A 76 4.66 4.24 12.74
CA THR A 76 3.84 4.07 11.54
C THR A 76 2.62 3.24 11.88
N THR A 77 1.45 3.82 11.66
CA THR A 77 0.16 3.24 12.04
C THR A 77 -0.71 3.09 10.80
N SER A 78 -1.29 1.91 10.61
CA SER A 78 -2.30 1.67 9.56
C SER A 78 -3.64 2.25 10.00
N ILE A 79 -4.04 3.37 9.41
CA ILE A 79 -5.25 4.10 9.81
C ILE A 79 -6.49 3.70 8.99
N GLN A 80 -6.31 3.10 7.82
CA GLN A 80 -7.39 2.53 7.03
C GLN A 80 -6.85 1.45 6.08
N THR A 81 -7.62 0.39 5.90
CA THR A 81 -7.43 -0.63 4.86
C THR A 81 -8.69 -0.66 4.00
N THR A 82 -8.53 -0.53 2.69
CA THR A 82 -9.63 -0.61 1.73
C THR A 82 -9.34 -1.71 0.72
N GLN A 83 -10.15 -2.75 0.70
CA GLN A 83 -10.05 -3.79 -0.31
C GLN A 83 -10.64 -3.28 -1.63
N VAL A 84 -9.84 -3.32 -2.69
CA VAL A 84 -10.25 -2.88 -4.05
C VAL A 84 -10.49 -4.05 -4.99
N ALA A 85 -10.03 -5.25 -4.64
CA ALA A 85 -10.37 -6.48 -5.34
C ALA A 85 -10.35 -7.68 -4.40
N ASP A 86 -11.25 -8.62 -4.63
CA ASP A 86 -11.38 -9.89 -3.91
C ASP A 86 -11.49 -11.06 -4.91
N GLY A 87 -10.89 -12.19 -4.55
CA GLY A 87 -10.79 -13.38 -5.41
C GLY A 87 -9.67 -13.27 -6.44
N ASP A 88 -9.65 -14.23 -7.38
CA ASP A 88 -8.62 -14.30 -8.43
C ASP A 88 -8.79 -13.17 -9.44
N VAL A 89 -8.10 -12.06 -9.18
CA VAL A 89 -8.19 -10.83 -9.94
C VAL A 89 -7.80 -11.07 -11.41
N CYS A 90 -8.65 -10.59 -12.32
CA CYS A 90 -8.44 -10.73 -13.77
C CYS A 90 -7.18 -9.99 -14.22
N ARG A 91 -6.46 -10.59 -15.17
CA ARG A 91 -5.31 -9.97 -15.83
C ARG A 91 -5.80 -9.06 -16.96
N GLY A 92 -5.11 -7.95 -17.19
CA GLY A 92 -5.44 -6.97 -18.23
C GLY A 92 -6.66 -6.07 -17.92
N LEU A 93 -7.34 -6.29 -16.79
CA LEU A 93 -8.41 -5.41 -16.32
C LEU A 93 -7.83 -4.29 -15.46
N THR A 94 -8.11 -3.04 -15.84
CA THR A 94 -7.75 -1.86 -15.05
C THR A 94 -8.78 -1.64 -13.94
N LEU A 95 -8.34 -1.71 -12.70
CA LEU A 95 -9.13 -1.49 -11.50
C LEU A 95 -8.96 -0.04 -11.02
N PRO A 96 -10.05 0.70 -10.78
CA PRO A 96 -9.97 2.05 -10.22
C PRO A 96 -9.62 2.00 -8.74
N ILE A 97 -8.73 2.90 -8.31
CA ILE A 97 -8.51 3.22 -6.89
C ILE A 97 -9.32 4.47 -6.59
N TYR A 98 -10.30 4.34 -5.69
CA TYR A 98 -11.09 5.46 -5.18
C TYR A 98 -11.34 5.25 -3.68
N VAL A 99 -10.53 5.88 -2.84
CA VAL A 99 -10.54 5.67 -1.39
C VAL A 99 -10.89 6.96 -0.68
N ILE A 100 -12.02 6.98 0.03
CA ILE A 100 -12.41 8.09 0.88
C ILE A 100 -11.50 8.10 2.11
N LEU A 101 -10.88 9.24 2.40
CA LEU A 101 -9.97 9.39 3.53
C LEU A 101 -10.72 9.41 4.88
N PRO A 102 -10.16 8.80 5.95
CA PRO A 102 -10.80 8.72 7.25
C PRO A 102 -10.64 10.04 8.00
N ARG A 103 -11.64 10.91 7.92
CA ARG A 103 -11.58 12.31 8.39
C ARG A 103 -11.04 12.52 9.81
N LEU A 104 -11.32 11.61 10.74
CA LEU A 104 -10.87 11.72 12.13
C LEU A 104 -9.40 11.32 12.32
N LEU A 105 -8.82 10.59 11.38
CA LEU A 105 -7.45 10.05 11.47
C LEU A 105 -6.47 10.76 10.53
N THR A 106 -6.96 11.59 9.61
CA THR A 106 -6.16 12.38 8.66
C THR A 106 -6.11 13.85 9.02
N CYS A 107 -4.96 14.47 8.74
CA CYS A 107 -4.74 15.90 8.76
C CYS A 107 -3.86 16.28 7.55
N PRO A 108 -3.63 17.57 7.26
CA PRO A 108 -2.59 17.93 6.31
C PRO A 108 -1.23 17.38 6.76
N THR A 109 -0.36 17.08 5.81
CA THR A 109 1.05 16.74 6.09
C THR A 109 1.70 17.93 6.79
N ILE A 110 2.39 17.66 7.90
CA ILE A 110 2.99 18.68 8.77
C ILE A 110 4.48 18.39 8.94
N PHE A 111 5.31 19.40 8.73
CA PHE A 111 6.71 19.44 9.12
C PHE A 111 6.91 20.62 10.06
N ALA A 112 7.08 20.36 11.35
CA ALA A 112 7.09 21.36 12.39
C ALA A 112 8.28 21.14 13.33
N GLY A 113 9.49 21.46 12.83
CA GLY A 113 10.74 21.39 13.58
C GLY A 113 10.95 20.03 14.26
N PRO A 114 10.74 19.92 15.59
CA PRO A 114 10.91 18.66 16.31
C PRO A 114 9.85 17.59 16.03
N PHE A 115 8.82 17.83 15.22
CA PHE A 115 7.86 16.76 14.85
C PHE A 115 7.38 16.83 13.41
N SER A 116 7.01 15.68 12.85
CA SER A 116 6.31 15.56 11.56
C SER A 116 5.12 14.60 11.62
N ILE A 117 4.12 14.88 10.79
CA ILE A 117 3.02 13.97 10.49
C ILE A 117 2.95 13.82 8.97
N GLU A 118 3.20 12.62 8.49
CA GLU A 118 3.26 12.25 7.08
C GLU A 118 2.28 11.11 6.79
N PHE A 119 1.96 10.90 5.51
CA PHE A 119 1.08 9.83 5.08
C PHE A 119 1.74 9.02 3.96
N LYS A 120 1.41 7.73 3.90
CA LYS A 120 1.81 6.83 2.81
C LYS A 120 0.62 6.01 2.37
N THR A 121 0.54 5.75 1.08
CA THR A 121 -0.37 4.77 0.51
C THR A 121 0.43 3.53 0.17
N THR A 122 0.02 2.37 0.68
CA THR A 122 0.62 1.09 0.33
C THR A 122 -0.39 0.25 -0.43
N ILE A 123 -0.03 -0.17 -1.64
CA ILE A 123 -0.79 -1.16 -2.41
C ILE A 123 -0.26 -2.53 -1.99
N VAL A 124 -1.14 -3.40 -1.50
CA VAL A 124 -0.80 -4.74 -1.01
C VAL A 124 -1.51 -5.80 -1.84
N ILE A 125 -0.74 -6.78 -2.30
CA ILE A 125 -1.19 -7.93 -3.08
C ILE A 125 -1.04 -9.15 -2.21
N THR A 126 -2.15 -9.84 -1.94
CA THR A 126 -2.13 -11.11 -1.23
C THR A 126 -2.31 -12.22 -2.25
N PHE A 127 -1.39 -13.18 -2.33
CA PHE A 127 -1.53 -14.36 -3.18
C PHE A 127 -2.25 -15.48 -2.45
N LYS A 128 -3.03 -16.28 -3.18
CA LYS A 128 -3.65 -17.49 -2.65
C LYS A 128 -2.56 -18.55 -2.43
N SER A 129 -2.31 -18.90 -1.17
CA SER A 129 -1.34 -19.93 -0.79
C SER A 129 -1.92 -20.86 0.26
N GLU A 130 -1.56 -22.15 0.27
CA GLU A 130 -1.98 -23.08 1.33
C GLU A 130 -1.47 -22.66 2.72
N GLN A 131 -0.47 -21.77 2.79
CA GLN A 131 0.04 -21.19 4.03
C GLN A 131 -0.87 -20.11 4.63
N THR A 132 -1.75 -19.45 3.84
CA THR A 132 -2.64 -18.40 4.35
C THR A 132 -3.68 -18.94 5.33
N LYS A 133 -4.01 -20.24 5.25
CA LYS A 133 -4.95 -20.92 6.15
C LYS A 133 -4.45 -21.08 7.60
N LYS A 134 -3.15 -20.88 7.87
CA LYS A 134 -2.53 -21.23 9.17
C LYS A 134 -2.31 -20.04 10.13
N HIS A 135 -2.50 -18.78 9.70
CA HIS A 135 -2.25 -17.61 10.55
C HIS A 135 -3.31 -16.50 10.38
N PRO A 136 -4.30 -16.39 11.29
CA PRO A 136 -5.32 -15.34 11.23
C PRO A 136 -4.88 -13.99 11.84
N LYS A 137 -3.72 -13.90 12.51
CA LYS A 137 -3.25 -12.65 13.12
C LYS A 137 -2.36 -11.85 12.16
N TYR A 138 -2.85 -10.68 11.79
CA TYR A 138 -2.14 -9.67 10.99
C TYR A 138 -1.03 -9.03 11.84
N ASP A 139 0.22 -9.19 11.39
CA ASP A 139 1.36 -8.39 11.85
C ASP A 139 2.03 -7.80 10.59
N PRO A 140 1.97 -6.48 10.38
CA PRO A 140 2.51 -5.83 9.19
C PRO A 140 4.05 -5.86 9.11
N LYS A 141 4.76 -6.29 10.18
CA LYS A 141 6.23 -6.32 10.21
C LYS A 141 6.84 -7.65 9.77
N THR A 142 6.05 -8.73 9.65
CA THR A 142 6.58 -10.03 9.22
C THR A 142 6.56 -10.13 7.69
N PRO A 143 7.72 -10.27 7.01
CA PRO A 143 7.75 -10.50 5.56
C PRO A 143 7.09 -11.85 5.25
N ARG A 144 6.10 -11.84 4.36
CA ARG A 144 5.39 -13.05 3.97
C ARG A 144 5.60 -13.26 2.48
N SER A 145 6.14 -14.41 2.10
CA SER A 145 6.40 -14.76 0.69
C SER A 145 5.13 -14.70 -0.18
N TYR A 146 3.95 -14.83 0.44
CA TYR A 146 2.64 -14.72 -0.22
C TYR A 146 2.09 -13.29 -0.30
N MET A 147 2.86 -12.26 0.07
CA MET A 147 2.46 -10.87 -0.09
C MET A 147 3.51 -10.08 -0.86
N ALA A 148 3.06 -9.27 -1.81
CA ALA A 148 3.86 -8.25 -2.47
C ALA A 148 3.23 -6.88 -2.21
N MET A 149 4.04 -5.83 -2.12
CA MET A 149 3.53 -4.49 -1.86
C MET A 149 4.41 -3.41 -2.48
N GLU A 150 3.83 -2.24 -2.67
CA GLU A 150 4.54 -1.02 -3.08
C GLU A 150 3.98 0.17 -2.31
N SER A 151 4.87 1.05 -1.83
CA SER A 151 4.49 2.17 -0.95
C SER A 151 4.84 3.50 -1.59
N VAL A 152 3.83 4.36 -1.72
CA VAL A 152 3.94 5.67 -2.33
C VAL A 152 3.72 6.74 -1.25
N PRO A 153 4.61 7.75 -1.12
CA PRO A 153 4.37 8.91 -0.26
C PRO A 153 3.07 9.64 -0.65
N LEU A 154 2.30 10.04 0.34
CA LEU A 154 1.07 10.80 0.16
C LEU A 154 1.14 12.12 0.94
N GLU A 155 1.11 13.23 0.20
CA GLU A 155 0.98 14.56 0.78
C GLU A 155 -0.49 14.94 0.90
N LEU A 156 -0.97 15.11 2.13
CA LEU A 156 -2.32 15.60 2.39
C LEU A 156 -2.30 17.11 2.54
N VAL A 157 -3.15 17.82 1.79
CA VAL A 157 -3.22 19.28 1.84
C VAL A 157 -4.59 19.79 2.28
N ARG A 158 -4.62 20.96 2.90
CA ARG A 158 -5.87 21.69 3.13
C ARG A 158 -6.24 22.42 1.83
N LYS A 159 -7.47 22.27 1.34
CA LYS A 159 -7.98 23.18 0.31
C LYS A 159 -7.99 24.61 0.86
N LYS A 160 -7.51 25.55 0.05
CA LYS A 160 -7.64 26.98 0.34
C LYS A 160 -9.10 27.39 0.24
#